data_AF-A7U2C4-F1
#
_entry.id   AF-A7U2C4-F1
#
_cell.length_a   1.000
_cell.length_b   1.000
_cell.length_c   1.000
_cell.angle_alpha   90.00
_cell.angle_beta   90.00
_cell.angle_gamma   90.00
#
_symmetry.space_group_name_H-M   'P 1'
#
loop_
_entity.id
_entity.type
_entity.pdbx_description
1 polymer ?
#
loop_
_entity_poly.entity_id
_entity_poly.type
_entity_poly.pdbx_seq_one_letter_code
_entity_poly.pdbx_strand_id
1 'polypeptide(L)' 'MTNIRKSHPLIKIINHSFIDLPAPSNISAWWNFGSLLGVCLILQILTGLFLAMHYTSDTTTAFSSVTHI' A
#
# COMPACT_ATOMS: atom_id res chain seq x y z
N MET A 1 24.21 -20.67 -13.66
CA MET A 1 22.73 -20.59 -13.79
C MET A 1 22.25 -19.25 -13.28
N THR A 2 21.50 -18.49 -14.08
CA THR A 2 20.88 -17.24 -13.64
C THR A 2 19.67 -17.55 -12.78
N ASN A 3 19.58 -16.94 -11.60
CA ASN A 3 18.45 -17.11 -10.69
C ASN A 3 17.17 -16.54 -11.34
N ILE A 4 16.04 -17.25 -11.21
CA ILE A 4 14.72 -16.85 -11.73
C ILE A 4 14.36 -15.41 -11.32
N ARG A 5 14.78 -14.97 -10.12
CA ARG A 5 14.58 -13.59 -9.64
C ARG A 5 15.21 -12.52 -10.53
N LYS A 6 16.30 -12.85 -11.22
CA LYS A 6 17.05 -11.92 -12.08
C LYS A 6 16.72 -12.10 -13.57
N SER A 7 16.14 -13.23 -13.97
CA SER A 7 15.82 -13.54 -15.37
C SER A 7 14.36 -13.33 -15.72
N HIS A 8 13.41 -13.65 -14.81
CA HIS A 8 11.99 -13.52 -15.10
C HIS A 8 11.59 -12.03 -15.19
N PRO A 9 11.01 -11.55 -16.31
CA PRO A 9 10.80 -10.12 -16.55
C PRO A 9 10.06 -9.37 -15.44
N LEU A 10 8.98 -9.95 -14.89
CA LEU A 10 8.23 -9.33 -13.79
C LEU A 10 8.99 -9.35 -12.47
N ILE A 11 9.62 -10.47 -12.14
CA ILE A 11 10.30 -10.66 -10.85
C ILE A 11 11.60 -9.83 -10.83
N LYS A 12 12.23 -9.62 -11.99
CA LYS A 12 13.39 -8.75 -12.14
C LYS A 12 13.10 -7.32 -11.70
N ILE A 13 11.91 -6.78 -12.00
CA ILE A 13 11.50 -5.44 -11.56
C ILE A 13 11.46 -5.38 -10.04
N ILE A 14 10.77 -6.34 -9.40
CA ILE A 14 10.67 -6.44 -7.94
C ILE A 14 12.07 -6.64 -7.31
N ASN A 15 12.91 -7.46 -7.93
CA ASN A 15 14.25 -7.72 -7.43
C ASN A 15 15.10 -6.45 -7.38
N HIS A 16 15.09 -5.63 -8.43
CA HIS A 16 15.89 -4.40 -8.46
C HIS A 16 15.33 -3.26 -7.61
N SER A 17 14.01 -3.21 -7.37
CA SER A 17 13.39 -2.13 -6.58
C SER A 17 13.23 -2.46 -5.09
N PHE A 18 13.17 -3.74 -4.71
CA PHE A 18 12.78 -4.14 -3.35
C PHE A 18 13.77 -5.09 -2.67
N ILE A 19 14.47 -5.95 -3.41
CA ILE A 19 15.33 -7.00 -2.83
C ILE A 19 16.81 -6.61 -2.91
N ASP A 20 17.34 -6.56 -4.14
CA ASP A 20 18.73 -6.23 -4.43
C ASP A 20 18.87 -4.72 -4.74
N LEU A 21 18.26 -3.87 -3.91
CA LEU A 21 18.38 -2.42 -4.00
C LEU A 21 19.61 -1.95 -3.19
N PRO A 22 20.60 -1.27 -3.78
CA PRO A 22 21.69 -0.68 -3.02
C PRO A 22 21.19 0.51 -2.20
N ALA A 23 21.06 0.33 -0.88
CA ALA A 23 20.71 1.40 0.06
C ALA A 23 21.95 1.82 0.88
N PRO A 24 22.09 3.12 1.21
CA PRO A 24 23.17 3.57 2.09
C PRO A 24 23.04 2.96 3.48
N SER A 25 24.16 2.64 4.14
CA SER A 25 24.15 1.99 5.46
C SER A 25 23.71 2.91 6.60
N ASN A 26 23.83 4.23 6.43
CA ASN A 26 23.49 5.24 7.44
C ASN A 26 22.13 5.93 7.15
N ILE A 27 21.08 5.13 6.87
CA ILE A 27 19.73 5.67 6.72
C ILE A 27 19.15 6.08 8.07
N SER A 28 18.60 7.29 8.13
CA SER A 28 17.91 7.80 9.33
C SER A 28 16.47 7.31 9.41
N ALA A 29 15.82 7.50 10.56
CA ALA A 29 14.42 7.14 10.77
C ALA A 29 13.46 7.82 9.75
N TRP A 30 13.83 8.98 9.20
CA TRP A 30 13.04 9.71 8.20
C TRP A 30 12.81 8.92 6.90
N TRP A 31 13.69 7.98 6.58
CA TRP A 31 13.53 7.15 5.38
C TRP A 31 12.35 6.17 5.48
N ASN A 32 11.85 5.89 6.69
CA ASN A 32 10.69 5.00 6.91
C ASN A 32 9.36 5.63 6.47
N PHE A 33 9.28 6.95 6.30
CA PHE A 33 8.01 7.59 5.92
C PHE A 33 7.53 7.16 4.52
N GLY A 34 8.46 6.83 3.60
CA GLY A 34 8.08 6.33 2.28
C GLY A 34 7.30 5.01 2.35
N SER A 35 7.82 4.02 3.09
CA SER A 35 7.13 2.73 3.26
C SER A 35 5.86 2.87 4.09
N LEU A 36 5.87 3.72 5.11
CA LEU A 36 4.69 4.00 5.94
C LEU A 36 3.54 4.60 5.11
N LEU A 37 3.84 5.52 4.20
CA LEU A 37 2.84 6.09 3.29
C LEU A 37 2.27 5.03 2.33
N GLY A 38 3.13 4.14 1.81
CA GLY A 38 2.67 3.03 0.98
C GLY A 38 1.71 2.08 1.73
N VAL A 39 2.06 1.72 2.96
CA VAL A 39 1.20 0.90 3.82
C VAL A 39 -0.10 1.64 4.18
N CYS A 40 -0.01 2.94 4.50
CA CYS A 40 -1.17 3.79 4.78
C CYS A 40 -2.14 3.80 3.59
N LEU A 41 -1.65 3.96 2.37
CA LEU A 41 -2.49 3.94 1.18
C LEU A 41 -3.22 2.61 1.01
N ILE A 42 -2.53 1.48 1.18
CA ILE A 42 -3.15 0.14 1.11
C ILE A 42 -4.23 0.00 2.19
N LEU A 43 -3.93 0.41 3.43
CA LEU A 43 -4.90 0.38 4.53
C LEU A 43 -6.13 1.23 4.23
N GLN A 44 -5.96 2.46 3.73
CA GLN A 44 -7.07 3.36 3.42
C GLN A 44 -7.94 2.84 2.26
N ILE A 45 -7.33 2.24 1.23
CA ILE A 45 -8.09 1.63 0.12
C ILE A 45 -8.92 0.44 0.62
N LEU A 46 -8.30 -0.45 1.39
CA LEU A 46 -8.98 -1.64 1.91
C LEU A 46 -10.12 -1.24 2.86
N THR A 47 -9.82 -0.46 3.90
CA THR A 47 -10.83 0.00 4.86
C THR A 47 -11.92 0.82 4.20
N GLY A 48 -11.57 1.74 3.29
CA GLY A 48 -12.51 2.52 2.51
C GLY A 48 -13.44 1.67 1.65
N LEU A 49 -12.92 0.60 1.03
CA LEU A 49 -13.75 -0.36 0.27
C LEU A 49 -14.77 -1.06 1.18
N PHE A 50 -14.36 -1.48 2.39
CA PHE A 50 -15.28 -2.08 3.36
C PHE A 50 -16.34 -1.10 3.85
N LEU A 51 -15.97 0.15 4.14
CA LEU A 51 -16.93 1.20 4.50
C LEU A 51 -17.92 1.47 3.36
N ALA A 52 -17.44 1.52 2.11
CA ALA A 52 -18.28 1.78 0.94
C ALA A 52 -19.37 0.71 0.70
N MET A 53 -19.17 -0.53 1.19
CA MET A 53 -20.20 -1.57 1.12
C MET A 53 -21.41 -1.29 2.02
N HIS A 54 -21.25 -0.45 3.05
CA HIS A 54 -22.30 -0.14 4.04
C HIS A 54 -22.75 1.33 4.01
N TYR A 55 -21.97 2.21 3.38
CA TYR A 55 -22.28 3.63 3.28
C TYR A 55 -23.34 3.93 2.21
N THR A 56 -24.23 4.89 2.49
CA THR A 56 -25.19 5.44 1.51
C THR A 56 -24.85 6.90 1.20
N SER A 57 -24.73 7.27 -0.08
CA SER A 57 -24.26 8.59 -0.52
C SER A 57 -25.31 9.70 -0.56
N ASP A 58 -26.56 9.42 -0.17
CA ASP A 58 -27.64 10.41 -0.18
C ASP A 58 -27.50 11.38 1.01
N THR A 59 -27.71 12.68 0.78
CA THR A 59 -27.56 13.71 1.83
C THR A 59 -28.46 13.49 3.05
N THR A 60 -29.60 12.83 2.89
CA THR A 60 -30.54 12.54 3.98
C THR A 60 -30.13 11.34 4.82
N THR A 61 -29.37 10.39 4.26
CA THR A 61 -28.99 9.13 4.92
C THR A 61 -27.48 8.94 5.12
N ALA A 62 -26.65 9.86 4.62
CA ALA A 62 -25.19 9.79 4.76
C ALA A 62 -24.75 9.66 6.22
N PHE A 63 -25.23 10.55 7.10
CA PHE A 63 -24.89 10.51 8.53
C PHE A 63 -25.39 9.23 9.21
N SER A 64 -26.65 8.86 8.98
CA SER A 64 -27.25 7.67 9.61
C SER A 64 -26.57 6.37 9.15
N SER A 65 -26.15 6.31 7.88
CA SER A 65 -25.38 5.16 7.36
C SER A 65 -24.01 5.04 8.02
N VAL A 66 -23.31 6.15 8.30
CA VAL A 66 -22.02 6.13 9.02
C VAL A 66 -22.19 5.67 10.47
N THR A 67 -23.26 6.10 11.15
CA THR A 67 -23.54 5.65 12.54
C THR A 67 -23.97 4.19 12.64
N HIS A 68 -24.47 3.63 11.54
CA HIS A 68 -24.93 2.24 11.47
C HIS A 68 -23.77 1.25 11.23
N ILE A 69 -22.68 1.71 10.59
CA ILE A 69 -21.44 0.94 10.41
C ILE A 69 -20.77 0.68 11.76
#